data_AF-A0A2S7QM89-F1
#
_entry.id   AF-A0A2S7QM89-F1
#
_cell.length_a   1.000
_cell.length_b   1.000
_cell.length_c   1.000
_cell.angle_alpha   90.00
_cell.angle_beta   90.00
_cell.angle_gamma   90.00
#
_symmetry.space_group_name_H-M   'P 1'
#
loop_
_entity.id
_entity.type
_entity.pdbx_description
1 polymer ?
#
loop_
_entity_poly.entity_id
_entity_poly.type
_entity_poly.pdbx_seq_one_letter_code
_entity_poly.pdbx_strand_id
1 'polypeptide(L)' 'MGEIKVVNNSFGDIYVSVTATGGDFGKGGSENWYTIVPNGGSETFGNRNEKQVVRIARSERPGGNVETLLGVPGETTYIF' A
#
# COMPACT_ATOMS: atom_id res chain seq x y z
N MET A 1 13.80 0.98 11.21
CA MET A 1 13.15 1.20 9.89
C MET A 1 12.00 0.22 9.84
N GLY A 2 10.78 0.70 9.62
CA GLY A 2 9.56 -0.10 9.62
C GLY A 2 9.11 -0.50 8.22
N GLU A 3 8.34 -1.57 8.16
CA GLU A 3 7.70 -2.12 6.96
C GLU A 3 6.19 -1.98 7.04
N ILE A 4 5.51 -1.94 5.90
CA ILE A 4 4.04 -1.98 5.82
C ILE A 4 3.65 -3.22 5.07
N LYS A 5 2.88 -4.07 5.72
CA LYS A 5 2.25 -5.22 5.07
C LYS A 5 0.86 -4.84 4.62
N VAL A 6 0.55 -5.06 3.35
CA VAL A 6 -0.79 -4.90 2.79
C VAL A 6 -1.33 -6.28 2.42
N VAL A 7 -2.53 -6.61 2.88
CA VAL A 7 -3.19 -7.90 2.65
C VAL A 7 -4.50 -7.67 1.91
N ASN A 8 -4.70 -8.39 0.80
CA ASN A 8 -5.94 -8.38 0.04
C ASN A 8 -6.84 -9.55 0.48
N ASN A 9 -7.86 -9.25 1.29
CA ASN A 9 -8.90 -10.20 1.70
C ASN A 9 -10.14 -10.15 0.81
N SER A 10 -10.12 -9.41 -0.30
CA SER A 10 -11.20 -9.41 -1.27
C SER A 10 -11.13 -10.64 -2.19
N PHE A 11 -12.16 -10.79 -3.04
CA PHE A 11 -12.28 -11.89 -4.00
C PHE A 11 -11.58 -11.62 -5.35
N GLY A 12 -11.14 -10.39 -5.60
CA GLY A 12 -10.49 -9.98 -6.84
C GLY A 12 -9.06 -9.49 -6.64
N ASP A 13 -8.29 -9.39 -7.72
CA ASP A 13 -6.99 -8.72 -7.69
C ASP A 13 -7.18 -7.25 -7.30
N ILE A 14 -6.31 -6.76 -6.40
CA ILE A 14 -6.29 -5.35 -6.03
C ILE A 14 -4.95 -4.75 -6.42
N TYR A 15 -5.00 -3.61 -7.08
CA TYR A 15 -3.84 -2.82 -7.46
C TYR A 15 -3.58 -1.80 -6.36
N VAL A 16 -2.38 -1.79 -5.81
CA VAL A 16 -2.00 -0.85 -4.75
C VAL A 16 -0.79 -0.01 -5.13
N SER A 17 -0.80 1.26 -4.76
CA SER A 17 0.37 2.13 -4.76
C SER A 17 0.57 2.69 -3.35
N VAL A 18 1.80 2.60 -2.84
CA VAL A 18 2.08 2.93 -1.44
C VAL A 18 3.11 4.06 -1.38
N THR A 19 2.65 5.25 -0.98
CA THR A 19 3.48 6.46 -0.87
C THR A 19 3.63 6.93 0.58
N ALA A 20 4.80 7.44 0.94
CA ALA A 20 5.01 8.14 2.21
C ALA A 20 4.70 9.63 2.02
N THR A 21 4.19 10.30 3.05
CA THR A 21 3.74 11.69 2.96
C THR A 21 4.89 12.67 2.67
N GLY A 22 4.76 13.42 1.57
CA GLY A 22 5.30 14.77 1.30
C GLY A 22 6.82 14.96 1.13
N GLY A 23 7.64 14.36 1.99
CA GLY A 23 9.10 14.59 1.99
C GLY A 23 9.91 13.57 1.19
N ASP A 24 9.29 12.46 0.77
CA ASP A 24 9.98 11.27 0.25
C ASP A 24 9.86 11.08 -1.27
N PHE A 25 9.40 12.10 -2.01
CA PHE A 25 9.44 12.09 -3.49
C PHE A 25 10.87 11.85 -4.04
N GLY A 26 11.90 12.16 -3.23
CA GLY A 26 13.31 11.83 -3.51
C GLY A 26 13.89 10.67 -2.67
N LYS A 27 13.09 9.96 -1.87
CA LYS A 27 13.54 8.91 -0.93
C LYS A 27 12.85 7.56 -1.12
N GLY A 28 12.28 7.31 -2.31
CA GLY A 28 11.73 5.99 -2.66
C GLY A 28 10.24 5.80 -2.38
N GLY A 29 9.47 6.89 -2.28
CA GLY A 29 8.03 6.80 -2.53
C GLY A 29 7.80 6.24 -3.93
N SER A 30 7.18 5.07 -4.03
CA SER A 30 6.96 4.39 -5.30
C SER A 30 5.53 4.70 -5.77
N GLU A 31 5.39 5.51 -6.82
CA GLU A 31 4.13 5.66 -7.56
C GLU A 31 3.82 4.40 -8.40
N ASN A 32 4.68 3.39 -8.36
CA ASN A 32 4.41 2.12 -9.00
C ASN A 32 3.19 1.46 -8.35
N TRP A 33 2.44 0.77 -9.21
CA TRP A 33 1.30 -0.03 -8.82
C TRP A 33 1.73 -1.49 -8.75
N TYR A 34 1.26 -2.17 -7.72
CA TYR A 34 1.54 -3.58 -7.44
C TYR A 34 0.22 -4.32 -7.38
N THR A 35 0.14 -5.48 -8.03
CA THR A 35 -1.03 -6.35 -7.95
C THR A 35 -0.90 -7.26 -6.74
N ILE A 36 -1.88 -7.20 -5.85
CA ILE A 36 -2.02 -8.15 -4.73
C ILE A 36 -3.16 -9.11 -5.07
N VAL A 37 -2.81 -10.39 -5.21
CA VAL A 37 -3.78 -11.46 -5.52
C VAL A 37 -4.83 -11.62 -4.40
N PRO A 38 -6.04 -12.10 -4.70
CA PRO A 38 -7.14 -12.23 -3.73
C PRO A 38 -6.88 -13.27 -2.63
N ASN A 39 -7.85 -13.38 -1.71
CA ASN A 39 -7.95 -14.44 -0.70
C ASN A 39 -6.76 -14.51 0.27
N GLY A 40 -6.33 -13.36 0.77
CA GLY A 40 -5.24 -13.24 1.75
C GLY A 40 -3.87 -13.06 1.14
N GLY A 41 -3.76 -12.84 -0.17
CA GLY A 41 -2.52 -12.42 -0.82
C GLY A 41 -1.97 -11.15 -0.18
N SER A 42 -0.64 -11.01 -0.12
CA SER A 42 -0.03 -9.90 0.59
C SER A 42 1.29 -9.44 -0.01
N GLU A 43 1.56 -8.16 0.13
CA GLU A 43 2.85 -7.56 -0.21
C GLU A 43 3.39 -6.71 0.94
N THR A 44 4.72 -6.62 1.02
CA THR A 44 5.41 -5.86 2.07
C THR A 44 6.24 -4.73 1.44
N PHE A 45 6.02 -3.51 1.95
CA PHE A 45 6.67 -2.30 1.48
C PHE A 45 7.61 -1.76 2.58
N GLY A 46 8.92 -1.79 2.34
CA GLY A 46 9.95 -1.45 3.33
C GLY A 46 10.48 -0.01 3.34
N ASN A 47 11.56 0.20 4.10
CA ASN A 47 12.39 1.41 4.20
C ASN A 47 11.71 2.68 4.73
N ARG A 48 10.85 2.59 5.75
CA ARG A 48 10.15 3.78 6.28
C ARG A 48 10.52 4.11 7.72
N ASN A 49 10.40 5.38 8.10
CA ASN A 49 10.55 5.75 9.51
C ASN A 49 9.33 5.24 10.30
N GLU A 50 9.57 4.66 11.47
CA GLU A 50 8.58 3.94 12.32
C GLU A 50 7.39 4.78 12.83
N LYS A 51 7.22 6.02 12.35
CA LYS A 51 6.15 6.96 12.76
C LYS A 51 5.59 7.79 11.60
N GLN A 52 5.87 7.45 10.35
CA GLN A 52 5.31 8.15 9.19
C GLN A 52 3.96 7.55 8.81
N VAL A 53 2.96 8.42 8.61
CA VAL A 53 1.69 8.00 7.98
C VAL A 53 1.94 7.77 6.50
N VAL A 54 1.47 6.62 6.03
CA VAL A 54 1.61 6.22 4.64
C VAL A 54 0.25 6.20 3.96
N ARG A 55 0.23 6.60 2.69
CA ARG A 55 -0.94 6.56 1.84
C ARG A 55 -0.87 5.31 0.99
N ILE A 56 -1.90 4.49 1.09
CA ILE A 56 -2.10 3.30 0.27
C ILE A 56 -3.25 3.64 -0.66
N ALA A 57 -2.94 3.99 -1.90
CA ALA A 57 -3.94 4.08 -2.95
C ALA A 57 -4.27 2.65 -3.42
N ARG A 58 -5.55 2.30 -3.48
CA ARG A 58 -6.02 1.01 -4.00
C ARG A 58 -6.99 1.20 -5.16
N SER A 59 -7.01 0.27 -6.09
CA SER A 59 -8.01 0.18 -7.16
C SER A 59 -8.34 -1.27 -7.48
N GLU A 60 -9.60 -1.54 -7.84
CA GLU A 60 -10.07 -2.86 -8.25
C GLU A 60 -9.75 -3.18 -9.71
N ARG A 61 -9.35 -2.18 -10.50
CA ARG A 61 -8.97 -2.35 -11.91
C ARG A 61 -7.99 -1.27 -12.37
N PRO A 62 -7.09 -1.57 -13.33
CA PRO A 62 -6.19 -0.57 -13.88
C PRO A 62 -6.98 0.61 -14.48
N GLY A 63 -6.63 1.85 -14.12
CA GLY A 63 -7.33 3.06 -14.58
C GLY A 63 -8.75 3.25 -14.01
N GLY A 64 -9.13 2.47 -12.99
CA GLY A 64 -10.41 2.58 -12.31
C GLY A 64 -10.46 3.67 -11.23
N ASN A 65 -11.55 3.65 -10.45
CA ASN A 65 -11.66 4.50 -9.27
C ASN A 65 -10.56 4.13 -8.27
N VAL A 66 -10.02 5.15 -7.62
CA VAL A 66 -8.97 4.99 -6.62
C VAL A 66 -9.51 5.38 -5.25
N GLU A 67 -9.30 4.51 -4.28
CA GLU A 67 -9.56 4.78 -2.87
C GLU A 67 -8.25 4.94 -2.12
N THR A 68 -8.22 5.83 -1.13
CA THR A 68 -7.02 6.05 -0.31
C THR A 68 -7.25 5.52 1.09
N LEU A 69 -6.38 4.60 1.52
CA LEU A 69 -6.26 4.11 2.87
C LEU A 69 -5.01 4.71 3.54
N LEU A 70 -5.03 4.80 4.86
CA LEU A 70 -3.88 5.21 5.66
C LEU A 70 -3.31 4.01 6.40
N GLY A 71 -1.99 3.84 6.32
CA GLY A 71 -1.25 2.81 7.04
C GLY A 71 -0.14 3.40 7.90
N VAL A 72 0.36 2.60 8.83
CA VAL A 72 1.49 2.94 9.71
C VAL A 72 2.53 1.81 9.62
N PRO A 73 3.84 2.13 9.47
CA PRO A 73 4.89 1.13 9.52
C PRO A 73 4.90 0.33 10.82
N GLY A 74 5.07 -0.99 10.71
CA GLY A 74 4.96 -1.95 11.81
C GLY A 74 3.58 -2.61 11.91
N GLU A 75 2.56 -2.06 11.24
CA GLU A 75 1.19 -2.58 11.26
C GLU A 75 0.80 -3.22 9.93
N THR A 76 -0.16 -4.14 9.99
CA THR A 76 -0.75 -4.76 8.79
C THR A 76 -2.00 -4.00 8.36
N THR A 77 -2.04 -3.57 7.10
CA THR A 77 -3.24 -2.99 6.48
C THR A 77 -4.02 -4.06 5.74
N TYR A 78 -5.27 -4.27 6.12
CA TYR A 78 -6.18 -5.20 5.45
C TYR A 78 -7.09 -4.47 4.47
N ILE A 79 -7.14 -4.96 3.23
CA ILE A 79 -8.04 -4.54 2.18
C ILE A 79 -9.15 -5.57 2.07
N PHE A 80 -10.40 -5.11 2.15
CA PHE A 80 -11.61 -5.88 1.92
C PHE A 80 -12.32 -5.34 0.68
#